data_AF-A0A1V5R7A3-F1
#
_entry.id   AF-A0A1V5R7A3-F1
#
_cell.length_a   1.000
_cell.length_b   1.000
_cell.length_c   1.000
_cell.angle_alpha   90.00
_cell.angle_beta   90.00
_cell.angle_gamma   90.00
#
_symmetry.space_group_name_H-M   'P 1'
#
loop_
_entity.id
_entity.type
_entity.pdbx_description
1 polymer ?
#
loop_
_entity_poly.entity_id
_entity_poly.type
_entity_poly.pdbx_seq_one_letter_code
_entity_poly.pdbx_strand_id
1 'polypeptide(L)'
;MSQPQVQDLLDERCDEASPLILGAVGLGLFLKPQPVLYMPVIRSPGLDALHRALWEGVADLQGHLFPLYGPERWIPHLTLAQFDLEPGRLLEAVAALMDEDLSLSFEVRYLALFDWIGPRYEPRERYPLRGRPAQVPGGAILKS
;
A
#
# COMPACT_ATOMS: atom_id res chain seq x y z
N MET A 1 -13.74 15.07 9.56
CA MET A 1 -14.42 14.49 8.39
C MET A 1 -15.71 13.85 8.80
N SER A 2 -16.79 14.07 8.06
CA SER A 2 -17.96 13.22 8.21
C SER A 2 -17.69 11.88 7.50
N GLN A 3 -18.17 10.80 8.10
CA GLN A 3 -17.97 9.45 7.59
C GLN A 3 -18.49 9.23 6.15
N PRO A 4 -19.62 9.81 5.72
CA PRO A 4 -20.10 9.66 4.34
C PRO A 4 -19.13 10.20 3.29
N GLN A 5 -18.45 11.32 3.56
CA GLN A 5 -17.55 11.97 2.59
C GLN A 5 -16.36 11.09 2.19
N VAL A 6 -15.83 10.31 3.15
CA VAL A 6 -14.70 9.40 2.87
C VAL A 6 -15.16 8.19 2.06
N GLN A 7 -16.37 7.70 2.30
CA GLN A 7 -16.93 6.58 1.53
C GLN A 7 -17.21 7.00 0.09
N ASP A 8 -17.82 8.16 -0.12
CA ASP A 8 -18.08 8.72 -1.45
C ASP A 8 -16.77 8.90 -2.24
N LEU A 9 -15.72 9.42 -1.58
CA LEU A 9 -14.38 9.52 -2.17
C LEU A 9 -13.84 8.14 -2.56
N LEU A 10 -13.93 7.14 -1.67
CA LEU A 10 -13.41 5.81 -1.95
C LEU A 10 -14.16 5.14 -3.12
N ASP A 11 -15.49 5.28 -3.19
CA ASP A 11 -16.28 4.77 -4.30
C ASP A 11 -15.84 5.41 -5.63
N GLU A 12 -15.74 6.74 -5.68
CA GLU A 12 -15.29 7.46 -6.86
C GLU A 12 -13.90 7.01 -7.31
N ARG A 13 -12.92 7.00 -6.40
CA ARG A 13 -11.52 6.64 -6.75
C ARG A 13 -11.38 5.18 -7.13
N CYS A 14 -12.16 4.28 -6.52
CA CYS A 14 -12.11 2.86 -6.85
C CYS A 14 -12.82 2.53 -8.18
N ASP A 15 -13.83 3.31 -8.58
CA ASP A 15 -14.46 3.16 -9.89
C ASP A 15 -13.55 3.61 -11.04
N GLU A 16 -12.68 4.60 -10.80
CA GLU A 16 -11.67 5.06 -11.75
C GLU A 16 -10.44 4.11 -11.81
N ALA A 17 -10.03 3.57 -10.66
CA ALA A 17 -8.81 2.79 -10.54
C ALA A 17 -8.99 1.33 -10.98
N SER A 18 -8.05 0.84 -11.79
CA SER A 18 -8.02 -0.55 -12.23
C SER A 18 -7.35 -1.46 -11.20
N PRO A 19 -7.68 -2.76 -11.17
CA PRO A 19 -6.89 -3.75 -10.46
C PRO A 19 -5.40 -3.65 -10.83
N LEU A 20 -4.53 -3.79 -9.83
CA LEU A 20 -3.08 -3.61 -9.96
C LEU A 20 -2.37 -4.94 -9.76
N ILE A 21 -1.45 -5.30 -10.65
CA ILE A 21 -0.46 -6.34 -10.39
C ILE A 21 0.76 -5.68 -9.77
N LEU A 22 1.06 -6.04 -8.53
CA LEU A 22 2.18 -5.50 -7.77
C LEU A 22 3.21 -6.58 -7.49
N GLY A 23 4.48 -6.16 -7.47
CA GLY A 23 5.60 -6.96 -7.02
C GLY A 23 6.08 -6.48 -5.66
N ALA A 24 6.55 -7.38 -4.81
CA ALA A 24 7.24 -7.06 -3.58
C ALA A 24 8.46 -7.97 -3.43
N VAL A 25 9.61 -7.42 -3.02
CA VAL A 25 10.87 -8.18 -3.05
C VAL A 25 11.85 -7.80 -1.93
N GLY A 26 12.43 -8.80 -1.28
CA GLY A 26 13.50 -8.63 -0.28
C GLY A 26 13.01 -8.09 1.06
N LEU A 27 13.93 -7.53 1.85
CA LEU A 27 13.66 -6.99 3.19
C LEU A 27 14.06 -5.53 3.29
N GLY A 28 13.25 -4.75 4.00
CA GLY A 28 13.52 -3.38 4.41
C GLY A 28 13.28 -3.16 5.90
N LEU A 29 13.88 -2.11 6.44
CA LEU A 29 13.80 -1.76 7.86
C LEU A 29 13.55 -0.26 8.04
N PHE A 30 12.50 0.10 8.77
CA PHE A 30 12.40 1.43 9.36
C PHE A 30 12.95 1.36 10.77
N LEU A 31 13.83 2.28 11.14
CA LEU A 31 14.55 2.22 12.43
C LEU A 31 13.89 3.02 13.55
N LYS A 32 13.10 4.06 13.19
CA LYS A 32 12.54 5.03 14.12
C LYS A 32 11.09 5.35 13.77
N PRO A 33 10.24 5.70 14.78
CA PRO A 33 10.56 5.73 16.22
C PRO A 33 10.71 4.34 16.84
N GLN A 34 10.06 3.32 16.28
CA GLN A 34 10.24 1.91 16.61
C GLN A 34 10.59 1.13 15.34
N PRO A 35 11.39 0.05 15.46
CA PRO A 35 11.76 -0.76 14.32
C PRO A 35 10.56 -1.46 13.67
N VAL A 36 10.53 -1.45 12.34
CA VAL A 36 9.54 -2.17 11.51
C VAL A 36 10.28 -2.94 10.44
N LEU A 37 10.14 -4.26 10.43
CA LEU A 37 10.63 -5.14 9.38
C LEU A 37 9.53 -5.34 8.34
N TYR A 38 9.84 -5.11 7.07
CA TYR A 38 8.86 -5.14 5.99
C TYR A 38 9.44 -5.68 4.69
N MET A 39 8.56 -6.08 3.78
CA MET A 39 8.91 -6.34 2.37
C MET A 39 8.51 -5.14 1.52
N PRO A 40 9.44 -4.47 0.81
CA PRO A 40 9.12 -3.31 -0.01
C PRO A 40 8.31 -3.72 -1.23
N VAL A 41 7.29 -2.93 -1.53
CA VAL A 41 6.50 -3.06 -2.76
C VAL A 41 7.20 -2.23 -3.85
N ILE A 42 7.35 -2.82 -5.03
CA ILE A 42 7.93 -2.14 -6.20
C ILE A 42 6.92 -1.08 -6.67
N ARG A 43 7.34 0.19 -6.64
CA ARG A 43 6.51 1.31 -7.13
C ARG A 43 6.23 1.12 -8.62
N SER A 44 5.00 1.41 -9.01
CA SER A 44 4.56 1.46 -10.40
C SER A 44 3.77 2.74 -10.63
N PRO A 45 3.69 3.23 -11.88
CA PRO A 45 2.89 4.41 -12.19
C PRO A 45 1.42 4.27 -11.75
N GLY A 46 0.86 3.06 -11.85
CA GLY A 46 -0.52 2.79 -11.43
C GLY A 46 -0.70 2.87 -9.91
N LEU A 47 0.25 2.33 -9.13
CA LEU A 47 0.22 2.42 -7.67
C LEU A 47 0.40 3.87 -7.20
N ASP A 48 1.31 4.60 -7.84
CA ASP A 48 1.59 6.00 -7.51
C ASP A 48 0.40 6.91 -7.85
N ALA A 49 -0.27 6.67 -8.98
CA ALA A 49 -1.48 7.40 -9.37
C ALA A 49 -2.62 7.15 -8.38
N LEU A 50 -2.88 5.88 -8.02
CA LEU A 50 -3.91 5.53 -7.05
C LEU A 50 -3.64 6.18 -5.70
N HIS A 51 -2.40 6.08 -5.20
CA HIS A 51 -2.03 6.71 -3.93
C HIS A 51 -2.19 8.23 -3.97
N ARG A 52 -1.72 8.89 -5.03
CA ARG A 52 -1.81 10.35 -5.17
C ARG A 52 -3.27 10.82 -5.18
N ALA A 53 -4.13 10.15 -5.94
CA ALA A 53 -5.55 10.47 -6.01
C ALA A 53 -6.26 10.33 -4.65
N LEU A 54 -5.95 9.26 -3.89
CA LEU A 54 -6.48 9.08 -2.54
C LEU A 54 -5.94 10.15 -1.58
N TRP A 55 -4.64 10.44 -1.63
CA TRP A 55 -4.00 11.43 -0.78
C TRP A 55 -4.60 12.83 -0.97
N GLU A 56 -4.74 13.27 -2.21
CA GLU A 56 -5.33 14.57 -2.56
C GLU A 56 -6.80 14.63 -2.14
N GLY A 57 -7.59 13.60 -2.43
CA GLY A 57 -8.99 13.55 -2.00
C GLY A 57 -9.17 13.61 -0.49
N VAL A 58 -8.35 12.90 0.29
CA VAL A 58 -8.40 12.97 1.76
C VAL A 58 -7.92 14.33 2.29
N ALA A 59 -6.95 14.95 1.61
CA ALA A 59 -6.48 16.30 1.97
C ALA A 59 -7.60 17.33 1.83
N ASP A 60 -8.37 17.26 0.75
CA ASP A 60 -9.50 18.17 0.47
C ASP A 60 -10.62 18.03 1.50
N LEU A 61 -10.81 16.83 2.04
CA LEU A 61 -11.74 16.54 3.14
C LEU A 61 -11.23 17.02 4.51
N GLN A 62 -10.08 17.71 4.56
CA GLN A 62 -9.43 18.18 5.79
C GLN A 62 -9.10 17.03 6.75
N GLY A 63 -8.69 15.89 6.19
CA GLY A 63 -8.22 14.75 6.97
C GLY A 63 -6.88 15.00 7.65
N HIS A 64 -6.62 14.31 8.76
CA HIS A 64 -5.28 14.30 9.35
C HIS A 64 -4.37 13.39 8.53
N LEU A 65 -3.43 13.99 7.81
CA LEU A 65 -2.49 13.30 6.94
C LEU A 65 -1.11 13.27 7.59
N PHE A 66 -0.54 12.07 7.72
CA PHE A 66 0.83 11.92 8.21
C PHE A 66 1.82 12.16 7.06
N PRO A 67 2.74 13.13 7.17
CA PRO A 67 3.63 13.52 6.05
C PRO A 67 4.51 12.39 5.49
N LEU A 68 4.77 11.34 6.27
CA LEU A 68 5.52 10.16 5.83
C LEU A 68 4.77 9.32 4.78
N TYR A 69 3.45 9.46 4.70
CA TYR A 69 2.63 8.84 3.67
C TYR A 69 2.32 9.79 2.51
N GLY A 70 2.95 10.98 2.43
CA GLY A 70 2.78 11.85 1.28
C GLY A 70 3.41 11.24 0.01
N PRO A 71 2.92 11.57 -1.20
CA PRO A 71 3.36 10.95 -2.46
C PRO A 71 4.88 10.96 -2.70
N GLU A 72 5.56 11.99 -2.18
CA GLU A 72 6.99 12.22 -2.34
C GLU A 72 7.85 11.45 -1.32
N ARG A 73 7.25 10.95 -0.23
CA ARG A 73 7.96 10.28 0.87
C ARG A 73 7.49 8.85 1.12
N TRP A 74 6.36 8.48 0.53
CA TRP A 74 5.74 7.19 0.74
C TRP A 74 6.61 6.05 0.22
N ILE A 75 6.81 5.06 1.10
CA ILE A 75 7.46 3.79 0.78
C ILE A 75 6.39 2.71 0.94
N PRO A 76 5.79 2.21 -0.16
CA PRO A 76 4.81 1.15 -0.08
C PRO A 76 5.47 -0.13 0.40
N HIS A 77 4.87 -0.80 1.38
CA HIS A 77 5.47 -1.97 2.02
C HIS A 77 4.41 -2.91 2.58
N LEU A 78 4.80 -4.18 2.76
CA LEU A 78 4.07 -5.17 3.53
C LEU A 78 4.80 -5.37 4.85
N THR A 79 4.21 -4.93 5.95
CA THR A 79 4.78 -5.14 7.29
C THR A 79 4.81 -6.62 7.63
N LEU A 80 5.98 -7.12 8.02
CA LEU A 80 6.18 -8.50 8.46
C LEU A 80 6.23 -8.61 9.99
N ALA A 81 6.89 -7.64 10.64
CA ALA A 81 6.96 -7.55 12.09
C ALA A 81 7.09 -6.09 12.56
N GLN A 82 6.47 -5.78 13.71
CA GLN A 82 6.48 -4.45 14.34
C GLN A 82 6.13 -4.54 15.83
N PHE A 83 6.43 -3.47 16.59
CA PHE A 83 6.19 -3.28 18.03
C PHE A 83 7.12 -4.02 19.01
N ASP A 84 7.54 -5.25 18.73
CA ASP A 84 8.35 -6.06 19.66
C ASP A 84 9.75 -6.42 19.12
N LEU A 85 10.25 -5.60 18.20
CA LEU A 85 11.54 -5.76 17.52
C LEU A 85 12.70 -5.09 18.29
N GLU A 86 12.90 -5.42 19.56
CA GLU A 86 14.14 -5.07 20.27
C GLU A 86 15.37 -5.63 19.52
N PRO A 87 16.58 -5.02 19.62
CA PRO A 87 17.71 -5.34 18.74
C PRO A 87 18.03 -6.83 18.57
N GLY A 88 17.96 -7.63 19.63
CA GLY A 88 18.17 -9.09 19.55
C GLY A 88 17.11 -9.81 18.72
N ARG A 89 15.82 -9.50 18.95
CA ARG A 89 14.69 -10.09 18.21
C ARG A 89 14.68 -9.68 16.75
N LEU A 90 15.11 -8.46 16.44
CA LEU A 90 15.26 -8.02 15.05
C LEU A 90 16.27 -8.89 14.30
N LEU A 91 17.42 -9.19 14.91
CA LEU A 91 18.43 -10.06 14.29
C LEU A 91 17.91 -11.48 14.10
N GLU A 92 17.19 -12.03 15.08
CA GLU A 92 16.54 -13.34 14.98
C GLU A 92 15.50 -13.38 13.85
N ALA A 93 14.67 -12.34 13.74
CA ALA A 93 13.65 -12.24 12.69
C ALA A 93 14.27 -12.14 11.29
N VAL A 94 15.35 -11.37 11.13
CA VAL A 94 16.08 -11.28 9.85
C VAL A 94 16.71 -12.64 9.52
N ALA A 95 17.40 -13.28 10.48
CA ALA A 95 18.02 -14.58 10.28
C ALA A 95 17.01 -15.66 9.86
N ALA A 96 15.82 -15.66 10.48
CA ALA A 96 14.75 -16.59 10.15
C ALA A 96 14.20 -16.44 8.71
N LEU A 97 14.40 -15.28 8.08
CA LEU A 97 13.90 -14.98 6.74
C LEU A 97 15.00 -15.02 5.66
N MET A 98 16.26 -15.30 6.02
CA MET A 98 17.39 -15.24 5.07
C MET A 98 17.30 -16.27 3.94
N ASP A 99 16.75 -17.44 4.21
CA ASP A 99 16.66 -18.55 3.25
C ASP A 99 15.29 -18.62 2.55
N GLU A 100 14.38 -17.70 2.87
CA GLU A 100 13.04 -17.66 2.29
C GLU A 100 13.06 -16.95 0.92
N ASP A 101 12.24 -17.42 -0.01
CA ASP A 101 11.98 -16.70 -1.27
C ASP A 101 11.06 -15.51 -1.00
N LEU A 102 11.68 -14.36 -0.74
CA LEU A 102 10.99 -13.10 -0.52
C LEU A 102 10.72 -12.39 -1.84
N SER A 103 10.10 -13.08 -2.79
CA SER A 103 9.60 -12.53 -4.04
C SER A 103 8.12 -12.84 -4.19
N LEU A 104 7.29 -11.80 -4.22
CA LEU A 104 5.85 -11.93 -4.35
C LEU A 104 5.34 -11.13 -5.54
N SER A 105 4.52 -11.76 -6.37
CA SER A 105 3.66 -11.09 -7.35
C SER A 105 2.21 -11.33 -6.96
N PHE A 106 1.44 -10.26 -6.82
CA PHE A 106 0.06 -10.34 -6.34
C PHE A 106 -0.84 -9.30 -7.01
N GLU A 107 -2.13 -9.62 -7.07
CA GLU A 107 -3.15 -8.71 -7.60
C GLU A 107 -3.88 -8.00 -6.46
N VAL A 108 -3.94 -6.67 -6.53
CA VAL A 108 -4.77 -5.83 -5.67
C VAL A 108 -6.07 -5.55 -6.41
N ARG A 109 -7.18 -6.02 -5.84
CA ARG A 109 -8.53 -5.88 -6.42
C ARG A 109 -9.47 -4.99 -5.64
N TYR A 110 -9.10 -4.59 -4.42
CA TYR A 110 -9.92 -3.72 -3.59
C TYR A 110 -9.07 -2.95 -2.59
N LEU A 111 -9.58 -1.81 -2.15
CA LEU A 111 -9.13 -1.11 -0.96
C LEU A 111 -10.04 -1.47 0.21
N ALA A 112 -9.53 -1.35 1.44
CA ALA A 112 -10.32 -1.56 2.64
C ALA A 112 -10.27 -0.31 3.51
N LEU A 113 -11.43 0.18 3.93
CA LEU A 113 -11.55 1.22 4.94
C LEU A 113 -11.51 0.56 6.32
N PHE A 114 -10.69 1.11 7.21
CA PHE A 114 -10.53 0.61 8.57
C PHE A 114 -11.02 1.64 9.58
N ASP A 115 -11.72 1.16 10.59
CA ASP A 115 -12.07 1.94 11.77
C ASP A 115 -11.06 1.65 12.89
N TRP A 116 -10.60 2.70 13.57
CA TRP A 116 -9.81 2.58 14.80
C TRP A 116 -10.77 2.36 15.97
N ILE A 117 -10.60 1.25 16.69
CA ILE A 117 -11.51 0.85 17.78
C ILE A 117 -10.77 0.66 19.12
N GLY A 118 -9.62 1.31 19.30
CA GLY A 118 -8.67 1.01 20.38
C GLY A 118 -7.38 0.47 19.78
N PRO A 119 -6.59 -0.40 20.44
CA PRO A 119 -5.22 -0.73 20.00
C PRO A 119 -5.14 -1.48 18.65
N ARG A 120 -6.26 -1.65 17.95
CA ARG A 120 -6.38 -2.34 16.67
C ARG A 120 -7.30 -1.58 15.72
N TYR A 121 -7.10 -1.87 14.45
CA TYR A 121 -8.01 -1.49 13.39
C TYR A 121 -8.92 -2.66 13.04
N GLU A 122 -10.18 -2.38 12.75
CA GLU A 122 -11.11 -3.37 12.20
C GLU A 122 -11.52 -2.98 10.78
N PRO A 123 -11.55 -3.93 9.83
CA PRO A 123 -11.99 -3.64 8.48
C PRO A 123 -13.49 -3.35 8.51
N ARG A 124 -13.86 -2.19 8.00
CA ARG A 124 -15.26 -1.76 7.89
C ARG A 124 -15.87 -2.26 6.59
N GLU A 125 -15.25 -1.90 5.48
CA GLU A 125 -15.80 -2.09 4.15
C GLU A 125 -14.69 -2.26 3.11
N ARG A 126 -15.00 -2.95 2.01
CA ARG A 126 -14.10 -3.16 0.88
C ARG A 126 -14.65 -2.47 -0.35
N TYR A 127 -13.78 -1.74 -1.04
CA TYR A 127 -14.07 -0.97 -2.25
C TYR A 127 -13.34 -1.62 -3.42
N PRO A 128 -14.03 -2.41 -4.27
CA PRO A 128 -13.43 -3.03 -5.45
C PRO A 128 -12.88 -2.01 -6.43
N LEU A 129 -11.70 -2.27 -6.97
CA LEU A 129 -11.12 -1.50 -8.07
C LEU A 129 -11.82 -1.93 -9.38
N ARG A 130 -12.60 -1.04 -9.99
CA ARG A 130 -13.47 -1.33 -11.15
C ARG A 130 -13.04 -0.66 -12.45
N GLY A 131 -12.03 0.20 -12.39
CA GLY A 131 -11.46 0.85 -13.55
C GLY A 131 -10.98 -0.16 -14.59
N ARG A 132 -11.02 0.22 -15.86
CA ARG A 132 -10.44 -0.58 -16.94
C ARG A 132 -8.97 -0.26 -17.06
N PRO A 133 -8.09 -1.27 -17.16
CA PRO A 133 -6.67 -1.02 -17.38
C PRO A 133 -6.49 -0.14 -18.61
N ALA A 134 -5.66 0.90 -18.47
CA ALA A 134 -5.33 1.77 -19.58
C ALA A 134 -4.86 0.91 -20.76
N GLN A 135 -5.51 1.06 -21.91
CA GLN A 135 -5.16 0.32 -23.11
C GLN A 135 -3.75 0.76 -23.53
N VAL A 136 -2.77 -0.13 -23.43
CA VAL A 136 -1.41 0.15 -23.88
C VAL A 136 -1.49 0.46 -25.38
N PRO A 137 -1.10 1.66 -25.85
CA PRO A 137 -1.02 1.95 -27.28
C PRO A 137 -0.07 0.92 -27.93
N GLY A 138 -0.58 0.22 -28.94
CA GLY A 138 0.02 -0.95 -29.58
C GLY A 138 1.54 -1.12 -29.43
N GLY A 139 1.94 -2.09 -28.61
CA GLY A 139 3.29 -2.63 -28.63
C GLY A 139 3.51 -3.35 -29.95
N ALA A 140 4.35 -2.78 -30.81
CA ALA A 140 4.82 -3.46 -32.01
C ALA A 140 5.46 -4.79 -31.62
N ILE A 141 4.96 -5.87 -32.23
CA ILE A 141 5.56 -7.20 -32.15
C ILE A 141 6.93 -7.09 -32.85
N LEU A 142 8.00 -6.96 -32.07
CA LEU A 142 9.34 -7.30 -32.56
C LEU A 142 9.38 -8.83 -32.64
N LYS A 143 9.09 -9.35 -33.84
CA LYS A 143 9.40 -10.73 -34.20
C LYS A 143 10.92 -10.89 -34.11
N SER A 144 11.37 -11.77 -33.22
CA SER A 144 12.69 -12.40 -33.27
C SER A 144 12.62 -13.59 -34.20
#